data_AF-A0A7X7C0Z6-F1
#
_entry.id   AF-A0A7X7C0Z6-F1
#
_cell.length_a   1.000
_cell.length_b   1.000
_cell.length_c   1.000
_cell.angle_alpha   90.00
_cell.angle_beta   90.00
_cell.angle_gamma   90.00
#
_symmetry.space_group_name_H-M   'P 1'
#
loop_
_entity.id
_entity.type
_entity.pdbx_description
1 polymer ?
#
loop_
_entity_poly.entity_id
_entity_poly.type
_entity_poly.pdbx_seq_one_letter_code
_entity_poly.pdbx_strand_id
1 'polypeptide(L)'
;MKKKNFTFDESYKASLEYFKGDELAAKVWVSKYALKDSQGVIYEKSPEDMHWRLAKEVARIEKKYANPLSEQELFDLFDRFTYIIPQGSPMTGIGNNFQVASLSNCFVIGMDGDADSYGAIIRIDEEQVQLMKRRGGVGHDLSHIRPKGSPVKNSALTSTGLVPFMERYSNSTREVAQDGRRGALMLSVSVNHPDSEDFIDAKMEQGKVTGANISVRLDDEFMKAASSEGKYVQKFPIYSDKPKFKKEIDAQDLWKKIVHNAWKSAEPGVLFWDTIINESVPDCYADLGFKTISTNPCGEIPLCTYDSCRLLAINLYSYVVNPFQDNAYFDFELFSKHVQLAQRIMDDIVDLESEKIDKILEKIDADPESEEVKFTERNLWKKIQRKTLQGRRTGVGITAEGDMLAALGIRYGTDEGNDFSEKVHREIAINAYRASVKLAQERGAFEIFDAEREKNNPFVNRLKDADPQMYEDMVKYGRRNIACLTIAPTGTTSLMSQTTSGIEPVFLPVYTRRRKVNPNDKDVTVDFIDENGDSWEEYTVFHHKFVTWMEAKGYSTSQKYSNAEIDELVAKSPYYKATSNDVDWLQKVRMQGRVQKWVDHSISVTINLPNDVAEDLVGELYMEAWKSGCKGCTVY
;
A
#
# COMPACT_ATOMS: atom_id res chain seq x y z
N MET A 1 1.50 24.06 -28.88
CA MET A 1 1.12 22.98 -29.82
C MET A 1 -0.26 22.45 -29.43
N LYS A 2 -1.21 22.30 -30.37
CA LYS A 2 -2.45 21.57 -30.10
C LYS A 2 -2.06 20.14 -29.72
N LYS A 3 -2.43 19.68 -28.52
CA LYS A 3 -2.24 18.27 -28.15
C LYS A 3 -3.03 17.41 -29.13
N LYS A 4 -2.44 16.31 -29.59
CA LYS A 4 -3.15 15.31 -30.39
C LYS A 4 -4.14 14.59 -29.47
N ASN A 5 -5.33 14.32 -29.98
CA ASN A 5 -6.36 13.58 -29.26
C ASN A 5 -6.47 12.19 -29.89
N PHE A 6 -6.86 11.22 -29.07
CA PHE A 6 -7.04 9.82 -29.48
C PHE A 6 -8.41 9.32 -29.04
N THR A 7 -8.95 8.38 -29.80
CA THR A 7 -10.11 7.60 -29.37
C THR A 7 -9.70 6.51 -28.38
N PHE A 8 -10.68 5.95 -27.66
CA PHE A 8 -10.44 4.80 -26.79
C PHE A 8 -9.85 3.63 -27.58
N ASP A 9 -10.40 3.31 -28.76
CA ASP A 9 -9.97 2.18 -29.58
C ASP A 9 -8.55 2.34 -30.12
N GLU A 10 -8.16 3.55 -30.54
CA GLU A 10 -6.78 3.83 -30.95
C GLU A 10 -5.79 3.60 -29.81
N SER A 11 -6.14 4.09 -28.61
CA SER A 11 -5.29 3.98 -27.43
C SER A 11 -5.24 2.54 -26.89
N TYR A 12 -6.38 1.84 -26.93
CA TYR A 12 -6.49 0.44 -26.56
C TYR A 12 -5.68 -0.45 -27.49
N LYS A 13 -5.77 -0.26 -28.82
CA LYS A 13 -4.99 -1.04 -29.79
C LYS A 13 -3.48 -0.85 -29.59
N ALA A 14 -3.03 0.39 -29.38
CA ALA A 14 -1.61 0.67 -29.14
C ALA A 14 -1.13 0.07 -27.79
N SER A 15 -1.99 0.11 -26.76
CA SER A 15 -1.69 -0.49 -25.45
C SER A 15 -1.69 -2.02 -25.51
N LEU A 16 -2.57 -2.62 -26.31
CA LEU A 16 -2.61 -4.07 -26.52
C LEU A 16 -1.31 -4.55 -27.17
N GLU A 17 -0.81 -3.82 -28.17
CA GLU A 17 0.51 -4.06 -28.77
C GLU A 17 1.64 -3.89 -27.74
N TYR A 18 1.57 -2.84 -26.92
CA TYR A 18 2.54 -2.58 -25.85
C TYR A 18 2.63 -3.73 -24.83
N PHE A 19 1.49 -4.28 -24.42
CA PHE A 19 1.40 -5.40 -23.47
C PHE A 19 1.35 -6.78 -24.15
N LYS A 20 1.76 -6.87 -25.42
CA LYS A 20 1.88 -8.13 -26.18
C LYS A 20 0.59 -8.97 -26.18
N GLY A 21 -0.58 -8.33 -26.23
CA GLY A 21 -1.88 -8.99 -26.28
C GLY A 21 -2.63 -9.11 -24.95
N ASP A 22 -2.08 -8.60 -23.84
CA ASP A 22 -2.82 -8.59 -22.55
C ASP A 22 -3.91 -7.51 -22.54
N GLU A 23 -5.13 -7.94 -22.85
CA GLU A 23 -6.34 -7.09 -22.88
C GLU A 23 -6.64 -6.43 -21.54
N LEU A 24 -6.38 -7.12 -20.42
CA LEU A 24 -6.70 -6.60 -19.10
C LEU A 24 -5.75 -5.45 -18.76
N ALA A 25 -4.44 -5.64 -18.98
CA ALA A 25 -3.46 -4.59 -18.78
C ALA A 25 -3.73 -3.37 -19.69
N ALA A 26 -3.98 -3.62 -20.98
CA ALA A 26 -4.29 -2.57 -21.95
C ALA A 26 -5.55 -1.77 -21.55
N LYS A 27 -6.65 -2.46 -21.24
CA LYS A 27 -7.91 -1.80 -20.85
C LYS A 27 -7.76 -1.01 -19.57
N VAL A 28 -7.04 -1.55 -18.58
CA VAL A 28 -6.80 -0.86 -17.31
C VAL A 28 -5.97 0.40 -17.52
N TRP A 29 -4.92 0.36 -18.34
CA TRP A 29 -4.11 1.55 -18.63
C TRP A 29 -4.92 2.65 -19.29
N VAL A 30 -5.64 2.35 -20.38
CA VAL A 30 -6.45 3.36 -21.09
C VAL A 30 -7.51 3.96 -20.16
N SER A 31 -8.16 3.11 -19.34
CA SER A 31 -9.25 3.57 -18.48
C SER A 31 -8.78 4.42 -17.30
N LYS A 32 -7.63 4.08 -16.69
CA LYS A 32 -7.19 4.63 -15.40
C LYS A 32 -6.00 5.59 -15.47
N TYR A 33 -5.11 5.45 -16.47
CA TYR A 33 -3.81 6.11 -16.48
C TYR A 33 -3.54 6.97 -17.70
N ALA A 34 -4.14 6.65 -18.85
CA ALA A 34 -4.07 7.53 -20.01
C ALA A 34 -4.63 8.91 -19.66
N LEU A 35 -3.88 9.96 -20.00
CA LEU A 35 -4.27 11.33 -19.70
C LEU A 35 -5.58 11.68 -20.42
N LYS A 36 -6.60 12.08 -19.64
CA LYS A 36 -7.92 12.45 -20.15
C LYS A 36 -8.51 13.68 -19.46
N ASP A 37 -9.38 14.40 -20.15
CA ASP A 37 -10.16 15.51 -19.60
C ASP A 37 -11.55 15.08 -19.10
N SER A 38 -12.35 16.05 -18.62
CA SER A 38 -13.71 15.81 -18.12
C SER A 38 -14.71 15.41 -19.19
N GLN A 39 -14.38 15.57 -20.48
CA GLN A 39 -15.20 15.11 -21.61
C GLN A 39 -14.79 13.72 -22.08
N GLY A 40 -13.80 13.10 -21.43
CA GLY A 40 -13.27 11.78 -21.80
C GLY A 40 -12.33 11.82 -23.01
N VAL A 41 -11.87 12.99 -23.45
CA VAL A 41 -10.90 13.12 -24.53
C VAL A 41 -9.55 12.60 -24.06
N ILE A 42 -8.99 11.62 -24.77
CA ILE A 42 -7.70 11.00 -24.43
C ILE A 42 -6.56 11.73 -25.16
N TYR A 43 -5.46 11.99 -24.44
CA TYR A 43 -4.29 12.73 -24.93
C TYR A 43 -3.00 11.91 -24.99
N GLU A 44 -3.06 10.64 -24.59
CA GLU A 44 -1.94 9.69 -24.64
C GLU A 44 -2.37 8.46 -25.41
N LYS A 45 -1.61 8.08 -26.42
CA LYS A 45 -1.94 6.94 -27.28
C LYS A 45 -1.51 5.63 -26.63
N SER A 46 -0.38 5.62 -25.93
CA SER A 46 0.19 4.40 -25.37
C SER A 46 0.89 4.65 -24.02
N PRO A 47 1.19 3.59 -23.25
CA PRO A 47 1.95 3.73 -22.00
C PRO A 47 3.30 4.43 -22.16
N GLU A 48 3.93 4.34 -23.34
CA GLU A 48 5.16 5.06 -23.66
C GLU A 48 4.99 6.60 -23.54
N ASP A 49 3.86 7.14 -23.99
CA ASP A 49 3.56 8.58 -23.89
C ASP A 49 3.49 9.02 -22.41
N MET A 50 2.90 8.16 -21.57
CA MET A 50 2.85 8.38 -20.11
C MET A 50 4.26 8.37 -19.52
N HIS A 51 5.10 7.39 -19.86
CA HIS A 51 6.48 7.32 -19.35
C HIS A 51 7.28 8.57 -19.71
N TRP A 52 7.13 9.07 -20.94
CA TRP A 52 7.71 10.36 -21.34
C TRP A 52 7.15 11.55 -20.55
N ARG A 53 5.84 11.59 -20.27
CA ARG A 53 5.24 12.63 -19.42
C ARG A 53 5.85 12.61 -18.02
N LEU A 54 5.98 11.42 -17.42
CA LEU A 54 6.55 11.25 -16.08
C LEU A 54 8.03 11.71 -16.07
N ALA A 55 8.83 11.21 -17.01
CA ALA A 55 10.25 11.56 -17.14
C ALA A 55 10.48 13.07 -17.32
N LYS A 56 9.67 13.73 -18.16
CA LYS A 56 9.76 15.19 -18.41
C LYS A 56 9.50 16.02 -17.16
N GLU A 57 8.48 15.66 -16.39
CA GLU A 57 8.14 16.40 -15.17
C GLU A 57 9.13 16.17 -14.04
N VAL A 58 9.65 14.95 -13.89
CA VAL A 58 10.71 14.68 -12.92
C VAL A 58 12.01 15.40 -13.32
N ALA A 59 12.40 15.34 -14.59
CA ALA A 59 13.56 16.10 -15.11
C ALA A 59 13.40 17.61 -14.92
N ARG A 60 12.18 18.14 -14.97
CA ARG A 60 11.89 19.56 -14.70
C ARG A 60 12.19 19.93 -13.24
N ILE A 61 11.90 19.05 -12.29
CA ILE A 61 12.27 19.24 -10.88
C ILE A 61 13.76 19.09 -10.67
N GLU A 62 14.38 18.07 -11.27
CA GLU A 62 15.83 17.84 -11.19
C GLU A 62 16.65 19.07 -11.59
N LYS A 63 16.20 19.85 -12.59
CA LYS A 63 16.83 21.11 -13.02
C LYS A 63 16.93 22.19 -11.92
N LYS A 64 16.19 22.05 -10.81
CA LYS A 64 16.29 22.95 -9.64
C LYS A 64 17.53 22.64 -8.78
N TYR A 65 18.14 21.46 -8.96
CA TYR A 65 19.22 20.94 -8.12
C TYR A 65 20.50 20.67 -8.91
N ALA A 66 21.60 20.42 -8.18
CA ALA A 66 22.85 19.99 -8.79
C ALA A 66 22.72 18.54 -9.35
N ASN A 67 23.51 18.25 -10.39
CA ASN A 67 23.58 16.93 -11.04
C ASN A 67 22.20 16.42 -11.51
N PRO A 68 21.47 17.17 -12.35
CA PRO A 68 20.13 16.78 -12.77
C PRO A 68 20.15 15.51 -13.61
N LEU A 69 19.25 14.57 -13.34
CA LEU A 69 18.95 13.46 -14.24
C LEU A 69 18.31 13.98 -15.53
N SER A 70 18.72 13.40 -16.66
CA SER A 70 18.13 13.73 -17.96
C SER A 70 16.76 13.07 -18.16
N GLU A 71 15.97 13.63 -19.09
CA GLU A 71 14.68 13.04 -19.49
C GLU A 71 14.84 11.60 -20.01
N GLN A 72 15.95 11.29 -20.69
CA GLN A 72 16.21 9.96 -21.23
C GLN A 72 16.53 8.96 -20.10
N GLU A 73 17.41 9.32 -19.16
CA GLU A 73 17.74 8.45 -18.03
C GLU A 73 16.49 8.09 -17.20
N LEU A 74 15.59 9.06 -17.01
CA LEU A 74 14.33 8.84 -16.30
C LEU A 74 13.35 8.00 -17.12
N PHE A 75 13.27 8.22 -18.43
CA PHE A 75 12.44 7.40 -19.32
C PHE A 75 12.88 5.94 -19.29
N ASP A 76 14.19 5.66 -19.38
CA ASP A 76 14.73 4.30 -19.39
C ASP A 76 14.44 3.53 -18.09
N LEU A 77 14.29 4.25 -16.96
CA LEU A 77 13.89 3.66 -15.67
C LEU A 77 12.40 3.28 -15.63
N PHE A 78 11.54 4.09 -16.24
CA PHE A 78 10.09 3.91 -16.24
C PHE A 78 9.60 2.99 -17.37
N ASP A 79 10.30 2.96 -18.49
CA ASP A 79 9.82 2.31 -19.70
C ASP A 79 9.52 0.82 -19.47
N ARG A 80 8.44 0.37 -20.12
CA ARG A 80 7.90 -1.00 -20.04
C ARG A 80 7.60 -1.47 -18.63
N PHE A 81 7.50 -0.56 -17.64
CA PHE A 81 7.39 -0.92 -16.23
C PHE A 81 8.55 -1.85 -15.80
N THR A 82 9.72 -1.67 -16.44
CA THR A 82 10.84 -2.60 -16.31
C THR A 82 11.48 -2.48 -14.94
N TYR A 83 11.91 -1.29 -14.52
CA TYR A 83 12.68 -1.16 -13.28
C TYR A 83 11.92 -0.43 -12.19
N ILE A 84 11.41 0.76 -12.52
CA ILE A 84 10.81 1.68 -11.56
C ILE A 84 9.39 2.01 -11.99
N ILE A 85 8.44 1.80 -11.09
CA ILE A 85 7.01 1.97 -11.36
C ILE A 85 6.41 2.92 -10.34
N PRO A 86 6.18 4.20 -10.69
CA PRO A 86 5.38 5.09 -9.85
C PRO A 86 3.98 4.48 -9.62
N GLN A 87 3.40 4.67 -8.43
CA GLN A 87 2.07 4.11 -8.16
C GLN A 87 0.93 4.90 -8.81
N GLY A 88 -0.31 4.47 -8.54
CA GLY A 88 -1.51 4.95 -9.21
C GLY A 88 -1.68 6.48 -9.21
N SER A 89 -1.62 7.14 -8.04
CA SER A 89 -1.76 8.60 -7.99
C SER A 89 -0.62 9.34 -8.72
N PRO A 90 0.68 8.99 -8.54
CA PRO A 90 1.76 9.55 -9.35
C PRO A 90 1.58 9.36 -10.87
N MET A 91 1.27 8.14 -11.34
CA MET A 91 1.07 7.86 -12.78
C MET A 91 -0.06 8.70 -13.38
N THR A 92 -1.20 8.82 -12.70
CA THR A 92 -2.33 9.64 -13.17
C THR A 92 -2.06 11.15 -13.04
N GLY A 93 -1.32 11.57 -12.01
CA GLY A 93 -1.27 12.96 -11.57
C GLY A 93 -0.10 13.78 -12.11
N ILE A 94 1.09 13.20 -12.27
CA ILE A 94 2.29 13.92 -12.70
C ILE A 94 2.11 14.43 -14.14
N GLY A 95 2.30 15.73 -14.38
CA GLY A 95 2.09 16.34 -15.70
C GLY A 95 0.63 16.44 -16.17
N ASN A 96 -0.33 16.04 -15.33
CA ASN A 96 -1.75 16.18 -15.63
C ASN A 96 -2.23 17.60 -15.30
N ASN A 97 -2.67 18.34 -16.32
CA ASN A 97 -3.22 19.69 -16.18
C ASN A 97 -4.73 19.75 -16.45
N PHE A 98 -5.38 18.61 -16.66
CA PHE A 98 -6.83 18.52 -16.92
C PHE A 98 -7.62 18.20 -15.65
N GLN A 99 -6.93 17.67 -14.63
CA GLN A 99 -7.53 17.31 -13.34
C GLN A 99 -6.68 17.89 -12.21
N VAL A 100 -7.36 18.45 -11.20
CA VAL A 100 -6.75 18.95 -9.96
C VAL A 100 -6.84 17.86 -8.90
N ALA A 101 -5.74 17.14 -8.69
CA ALA A 101 -5.62 16.02 -7.76
C ALA A 101 -4.25 16.04 -7.07
N SER A 102 -4.14 15.35 -5.95
CA SER A 102 -2.88 15.09 -5.25
C SER A 102 -2.16 13.88 -5.89
N LEU A 103 -0.83 13.86 -5.80
CA LEU A 103 0.03 12.72 -6.15
C LEU A 103 0.12 11.71 -5.01
N SER A 104 -0.29 12.09 -3.80
CA SER A 104 -0.35 11.19 -2.67
C SER A 104 -1.51 10.19 -2.84
N ASN A 105 -1.25 8.92 -2.53
CA ASN A 105 -2.25 7.86 -2.63
C ASN A 105 -3.18 7.87 -1.42
N CYS A 106 -2.64 8.14 -0.24
CA CYS A 106 -3.36 8.07 1.03
C CYS A 106 -2.86 9.10 2.06
N PHE A 107 -3.67 9.34 3.07
CA PHE A 107 -3.45 10.28 4.16
C PHE A 107 -3.93 9.70 5.48
N VAL A 108 -3.39 10.20 6.59
CA VAL A 108 -4.02 10.06 7.91
C VAL A 108 -4.39 11.43 8.40
N ILE A 109 -5.62 11.61 8.86
CA ILE A 109 -6.11 12.86 9.42
C ILE A 109 -6.66 12.65 10.82
N GLY A 110 -6.56 13.70 11.62
CA GLY A 110 -7.00 13.73 13.00
C GLY A 110 -6.93 15.16 13.53
N MET A 111 -7.22 15.32 14.82
CA MET A 111 -7.17 16.62 15.48
C MET A 111 -6.16 16.55 16.63
N ASP A 112 -5.34 17.59 16.75
CA ASP A 112 -4.43 17.71 17.89
C ASP A 112 -5.24 18.05 19.16
N GLY A 113 -4.87 17.46 20.30
CA GLY A 113 -5.54 17.70 21.59
C GLY A 113 -6.78 16.84 21.84
N ASP A 114 -7.68 17.31 22.70
CA ASP A 114 -8.93 16.60 23.06
C ASP A 114 -9.97 16.79 21.96
N ALA A 115 -10.13 15.74 21.14
CA ALA A 115 -11.01 15.72 19.96
C ALA A 115 -12.33 14.96 20.19
N ASP A 116 -12.68 14.66 21.44
CA ASP A 116 -13.88 13.88 21.79
C ASP A 116 -15.17 14.74 21.77
N SER A 117 -15.59 15.16 20.57
CA SER A 117 -16.77 16.00 20.37
C SER A 117 -17.40 15.82 18.97
N TYR A 118 -18.70 16.14 18.85
CA TYR A 118 -19.36 16.19 17.54
C TYR A 118 -18.68 17.16 16.57
N GLY A 119 -18.22 18.33 17.05
CA GLY A 119 -17.54 19.31 16.21
C GLY A 119 -16.29 18.72 15.54
N ALA A 120 -15.47 18.00 16.30
CA ALA A 120 -14.29 17.33 15.76
C ALA A 120 -14.65 16.16 14.83
N ILE A 121 -15.62 15.31 15.23
CA ILE A 121 -16.07 14.16 14.43
C ILE A 121 -16.56 14.60 13.04
N ILE A 122 -17.44 15.60 12.99
CA ILE A 122 -18.01 16.12 11.75
C ILE A 122 -16.95 16.86 10.92
N ARG A 123 -16.03 17.57 11.58
CA ARG A 123 -14.92 18.22 10.89
C ARG A 123 -13.99 17.22 10.20
N ILE A 124 -13.67 16.11 10.86
CA ILE A 124 -12.84 15.04 10.29
C ILE A 124 -13.55 14.38 9.11
N ASP A 125 -14.87 14.16 9.20
CA ASP A 125 -15.70 13.63 8.11
C ASP A 125 -15.67 14.55 6.88
N GLU A 126 -15.78 15.86 7.08
CA GLU A 126 -15.64 16.86 6.02
C GLU A 126 -14.26 16.79 5.38
N GLU A 127 -13.19 16.78 6.18
CA GLU A 127 -11.81 16.68 5.69
C GLU A 127 -11.56 15.36 4.93
N GLN A 128 -12.13 14.24 5.38
CA GLN A 128 -12.07 12.95 4.69
C GLN A 128 -12.65 13.04 3.27
N VAL A 129 -13.85 13.61 3.13
CA VAL A 129 -14.52 13.79 1.83
C VAL A 129 -13.69 14.67 0.90
N GLN A 130 -13.09 15.75 1.41
CA GLN A 130 -12.24 16.63 0.60
C GLN A 130 -10.99 15.92 0.07
N LEU A 131 -10.38 15.02 0.85
CA LEU A 131 -9.24 14.21 0.38
C LEU A 131 -9.66 13.19 -0.67
N MET A 132 -10.79 12.52 -0.45
CA MET A 132 -11.32 11.56 -1.41
C MET A 132 -11.71 12.25 -2.72
N LYS A 133 -12.23 13.47 -2.71
CA LYS A 133 -12.44 14.27 -3.93
C LYS A 133 -11.16 14.42 -4.76
N ARG A 134 -9.99 14.39 -4.12
CA ARG A 134 -8.66 14.50 -4.75
C ARG A 134 -7.92 13.16 -4.91
N ARG A 135 -8.63 12.03 -4.90
CA ARG A 135 -8.11 10.65 -5.04
C ARG A 135 -7.30 10.13 -3.85
N GLY A 136 -7.40 10.75 -2.68
CA GLY A 136 -6.77 10.29 -1.44
C GLY A 136 -7.59 9.22 -0.72
N GLY A 137 -6.96 8.10 -0.36
CA GLY A 137 -7.47 7.20 0.69
C GLY A 137 -7.19 7.78 2.08
N VAL A 138 -7.99 7.44 3.09
CA VAL A 138 -7.90 8.08 4.42
C VAL A 138 -7.84 7.04 5.54
N GLY A 139 -6.99 7.29 6.54
CA GLY A 139 -6.95 6.52 7.77
C GLY A 139 -7.35 7.35 8.99
N HIS A 140 -8.10 6.73 9.90
CA HIS A 140 -8.51 7.31 11.18
C HIS A 140 -8.18 6.40 12.36
N ASP A 141 -7.96 7.01 13.51
CA ASP A 141 -7.98 6.35 14.81
C ASP A 141 -9.18 6.87 15.61
N LEU A 142 -10.07 5.96 16.01
CA LEU A 142 -11.28 6.29 16.76
C LEU A 142 -11.09 6.23 18.28
N SER A 143 -9.90 5.89 18.76
CA SER A 143 -9.63 5.68 20.19
C SER A 143 -9.76 6.92 21.06
N HIS A 144 -9.91 8.10 20.45
CA HIS A 144 -10.16 9.36 21.14
C HIS A 144 -11.64 9.58 21.49
N ILE A 145 -12.56 8.84 20.86
CA ILE A 145 -14.01 8.99 21.08
C ILE A 145 -14.43 8.21 22.34
N ARG A 146 -15.18 8.84 23.24
CA ARG A 146 -15.62 8.20 24.49
C ARG A 146 -16.46 6.93 24.28
N PRO A 147 -16.35 5.93 25.18
CA PRO A 147 -17.11 4.70 25.06
C PRO A 147 -18.62 4.90 25.23
N LYS A 148 -19.39 3.94 24.73
CA LYS A 148 -20.84 3.87 24.84
C LYS A 148 -21.29 3.97 26.30
N GLY A 149 -22.38 4.70 26.54
CA GLY A 149 -22.89 4.94 27.89
C GLY A 149 -22.14 6.01 28.69
N SER A 150 -21.03 6.55 28.18
CA SER A 150 -20.33 7.67 28.83
C SER A 150 -21.25 8.89 29.01
N PRO A 151 -21.25 9.57 30.16
CA PRO A 151 -22.12 10.72 30.38
C PRO A 151 -21.69 11.88 29.48
N VAL A 152 -22.69 12.54 28.89
CA VAL A 152 -22.53 13.76 28.07
C VAL A 152 -23.48 14.84 28.57
N LYS A 153 -23.19 16.10 28.21
CA LYS A 153 -23.98 17.27 28.65
C LYS A 153 -25.05 17.71 27.63
N ASN A 154 -25.24 16.94 26.56
CA ASN A 154 -26.28 17.23 25.56
C ASN A 154 -27.61 16.51 25.93
N SER A 155 -28.62 16.66 25.09
CA SER A 155 -29.95 16.07 25.29
C SER A 155 -29.96 14.54 25.36
N ALA A 156 -28.95 13.85 24.82
CA ALA A 156 -28.88 12.39 24.84
C ALA A 156 -28.44 11.85 26.21
N LEU A 157 -27.83 12.68 27.07
CA LEU A 157 -27.27 12.35 28.40
C LEU A 157 -26.16 11.27 28.41
N THR A 158 -26.10 10.38 27.43
CA THR A 158 -25.07 9.36 27.24
C THR A 158 -24.54 9.30 25.80
N SER A 159 -23.30 8.84 25.63
CA SER A 159 -22.67 8.57 24.34
C SER A 159 -23.17 7.28 23.70
N THR A 160 -23.22 7.24 22.36
CA THR A 160 -23.54 6.04 21.57
C THR A 160 -22.32 5.17 21.26
N GLY A 161 -21.11 5.61 21.61
CA GLY A 161 -19.86 4.88 21.38
C GLY A 161 -19.35 4.99 19.94
N LEU A 162 -18.45 4.08 19.57
CA LEU A 162 -17.70 4.15 18.30
C LEU A 162 -18.53 3.81 17.04
N VAL A 163 -19.34 2.74 17.10
CA VAL A 163 -19.95 2.10 15.92
C VAL A 163 -20.77 3.06 15.05
N PRO A 164 -21.65 3.94 15.60
CA PRO A 164 -22.41 4.87 14.76
C PRO A 164 -21.54 5.85 13.95
N PHE A 165 -20.36 6.20 14.48
CA PHE A 165 -19.42 7.06 13.76
C PHE A 165 -18.63 6.29 12.69
N MET A 166 -18.39 4.98 12.89
CA MET A 166 -17.85 4.11 11.86
C MET A 166 -18.77 4.04 10.63
N GLU A 167 -20.09 3.86 10.87
CA GLU A 167 -21.10 3.86 9.80
C GLU A 167 -21.10 5.19 9.04
N ARG A 168 -21.01 6.31 9.77
CA ARG A 168 -20.92 7.65 9.17
C ARG A 168 -19.73 7.76 8.21
N TYR A 169 -18.51 7.54 8.70
CA TYR A 169 -17.30 7.66 7.88
C TYR A 169 -17.31 6.70 6.69
N SER A 170 -17.82 5.47 6.89
CA SER A 170 -18.05 4.49 5.84
C SER A 170 -19.03 5.00 4.77
N ASN A 171 -20.14 5.63 5.16
CA ASN A 171 -21.13 6.15 4.23
C ASN A 171 -20.58 7.30 3.40
N SER A 172 -19.91 8.27 4.05
CA SER A 172 -19.23 9.38 3.37
C SER A 172 -18.19 8.88 2.35
N THR A 173 -17.49 7.79 2.67
CA THR A 173 -16.52 7.16 1.76
C THR A 173 -17.18 6.64 0.48
N ARG A 174 -18.39 6.06 0.58
CA ARG A 174 -19.12 5.51 -0.57
C ARG A 174 -19.80 6.59 -1.41
N GLU A 175 -20.06 7.76 -0.83
CA GLU A 175 -20.67 8.90 -1.53
C GLU A 175 -19.72 9.51 -2.58
N VAL A 176 -18.43 9.56 -2.29
CA VAL A 176 -17.45 10.20 -3.19
C VAL A 176 -17.07 9.29 -4.36
N ALA A 177 -17.56 9.61 -5.55
CA ALA A 177 -17.20 8.93 -6.79
C ALA A 177 -15.89 9.48 -7.39
N GLN A 178 -14.96 8.59 -7.76
CA GLN A 178 -13.67 8.97 -8.36
C GLN A 178 -13.45 8.24 -9.70
N ASP A 179 -14.20 8.52 -10.77
CA ASP A 179 -13.95 8.03 -12.15
C ASP A 179 -13.30 6.63 -12.24
N GLY A 180 -14.02 5.59 -11.77
CA GLY A 180 -13.54 4.20 -11.75
C GLY A 180 -12.71 3.76 -10.53
N ARG A 181 -12.52 4.64 -9.54
CA ARG A 181 -11.93 4.36 -8.22
C ARG A 181 -12.98 4.62 -7.12
N ARG A 182 -13.05 3.72 -6.14
CA ARG A 182 -13.87 3.92 -4.93
C ARG A 182 -13.00 4.60 -3.86
N GLY A 183 -13.62 5.42 -3.00
CA GLY A 183 -12.97 5.89 -1.78
C GLY A 183 -12.47 4.70 -0.95
N ALA A 184 -11.35 4.88 -0.26
CA ALA A 184 -10.75 3.85 0.59
C ALA A 184 -10.50 4.44 1.98
N LEU A 185 -10.94 3.71 3.00
CA LEU A 185 -10.92 4.15 4.39
C LEU A 185 -10.32 3.07 5.29
N MET A 186 -9.43 3.45 6.21
CA MET A 186 -9.01 2.64 7.36
C MET A 186 -9.61 3.25 8.63
N LEU A 187 -10.29 2.44 9.42
CA LEU A 187 -10.67 2.78 10.79
C LEU A 187 -9.88 1.89 11.74
N SER A 188 -9.22 2.48 12.73
CA SER A 188 -8.54 1.72 13.77
C SER A 188 -9.00 2.10 15.17
N VAL A 189 -8.85 1.16 16.10
CA VAL A 189 -9.06 1.38 17.54
C VAL A 189 -7.98 0.68 18.34
N SER A 190 -7.56 1.25 19.46
CA SER A 190 -6.71 0.56 20.44
C SER A 190 -7.50 -0.52 21.15
N VAL A 191 -6.88 -1.68 21.36
CA VAL A 191 -7.43 -2.76 22.21
C VAL A 191 -7.64 -2.31 23.66
N ASN A 192 -6.91 -1.26 24.09
CA ASN A 192 -7.10 -0.62 25.39
C ASN A 192 -8.44 0.12 25.51
N HIS A 193 -9.13 0.39 24.40
CA HIS A 193 -10.40 1.11 24.41
C HIS A 193 -11.57 0.23 24.92
N PRO A 194 -12.44 0.70 25.86
CA PRO A 194 -13.55 -0.10 26.39
C PRO A 194 -14.61 -0.53 25.37
N ASP A 195 -14.76 0.19 24.26
CA ASP A 195 -15.66 -0.17 23.13
C ASP A 195 -14.95 -1.00 22.03
N SER A 196 -13.71 -1.45 22.23
CA SER A 196 -13.00 -2.20 21.18
C SER A 196 -13.71 -3.52 20.80
N GLU A 197 -14.40 -4.16 21.75
CA GLU A 197 -15.22 -5.35 21.50
C GLU A 197 -16.39 -5.09 20.54
N ASP A 198 -17.10 -3.97 20.70
CA ASP A 198 -18.21 -3.58 19.81
C ASP A 198 -17.66 -3.18 18.42
N PHE A 199 -16.47 -2.56 18.38
CA PHE A 199 -15.77 -2.25 17.14
C PHE A 199 -15.41 -3.52 16.34
N ILE A 200 -14.95 -4.57 17.02
CA ILE A 200 -14.59 -5.87 16.40
C ILE A 200 -15.80 -6.53 15.75
N ASP A 201 -17.00 -6.37 16.33
CA ASP A 201 -18.24 -6.92 15.78
C ASP A 201 -18.87 -6.08 14.66
N ALA A 202 -18.38 -4.86 14.43
CA ALA A 202 -19.05 -3.88 13.57
C ALA A 202 -19.25 -4.35 12.11
N LYS A 203 -18.44 -5.30 11.64
CA LYS A 203 -18.53 -5.90 10.30
C LYS A 203 -19.20 -7.26 10.23
N MET A 204 -19.59 -7.84 11.36
CA MET A 204 -20.33 -9.10 11.38
C MET A 204 -21.76 -8.93 10.86
N GLU A 205 -22.32 -7.72 11.00
CA GLU A 205 -23.59 -7.35 10.40
C GLU A 205 -23.39 -6.86 8.96
N GLN A 206 -23.91 -7.62 7.98
CA GLN A 206 -23.86 -7.23 6.58
C GLN A 206 -24.53 -5.86 6.35
N GLY A 207 -23.82 -4.96 5.66
CA GLY A 207 -24.38 -3.68 5.18
C GLY A 207 -24.12 -2.45 6.06
N LYS A 208 -23.64 -2.59 7.30
CA LYS A 208 -23.37 -1.44 8.19
C LYS A 208 -22.08 -0.68 7.82
N VAL A 209 -20.92 -1.34 7.88
CA VAL A 209 -19.61 -0.75 7.59
C VAL A 209 -19.02 -1.41 6.35
N THR A 210 -19.32 -0.85 5.17
CA THR A 210 -18.93 -1.45 3.88
C THR A 210 -17.96 -0.60 3.05
N GLY A 211 -17.68 0.62 3.48
CA GLY A 211 -16.74 1.55 2.82
C GLY A 211 -15.38 1.65 3.51
N ALA A 212 -15.14 0.90 4.58
CA ALA A 212 -13.91 0.97 5.38
C ALA A 212 -13.32 -0.41 5.63
N ASN A 213 -12.00 -0.51 5.67
CA ASN A 213 -11.28 -1.59 6.36
C ASN A 213 -11.20 -1.26 7.85
N ILE A 214 -11.16 -2.27 8.71
CA ILE A 214 -11.07 -2.06 10.16
C ILE A 214 -9.87 -2.80 10.75
N SER A 215 -9.17 -2.19 11.70
CA SER A 215 -8.06 -2.87 12.36
C SER A 215 -7.95 -2.54 13.84
N VAL A 216 -7.58 -3.53 14.64
CA VAL A 216 -7.34 -3.35 16.07
C VAL A 216 -5.84 -3.14 16.30
N ARG A 217 -5.49 -2.07 17.02
CA ARG A 217 -4.13 -1.79 17.48
C ARG A 217 -3.89 -2.53 18.78
N LEU A 218 -3.04 -3.54 18.71
CA LEU A 218 -2.69 -4.44 19.80
C LEU A 218 -1.37 -3.98 20.44
N ASP A 219 -1.37 -3.81 21.76
CA ASP A 219 -0.15 -3.61 22.53
C ASP A 219 0.43 -4.95 23.03
N ASP A 220 1.72 -4.94 23.39
CA ASP A 220 2.42 -6.13 23.85
C ASP A 220 1.85 -6.68 25.16
N GLU A 221 1.27 -5.81 26.00
CA GLU A 221 0.61 -6.22 27.24
C GLU A 221 -0.60 -7.11 26.94
N PHE A 222 -1.46 -6.70 26.00
CA PHE A 222 -2.57 -7.51 25.53
C PHE A 222 -2.10 -8.82 24.90
N MET A 223 -1.10 -8.79 24.01
CA MET A 223 -0.61 -10.00 23.32
C MET A 223 -0.04 -11.02 24.31
N LYS A 224 0.73 -10.57 25.30
CA LYS A 224 1.23 -11.44 26.38
C LYS A 224 0.08 -12.03 27.19
N ALA A 225 -0.89 -11.21 27.61
CA ALA A 225 -2.05 -11.67 28.36
C ALA A 225 -2.90 -12.69 27.57
N ALA A 226 -3.14 -12.44 26.28
CA ALA A 226 -3.88 -13.35 25.40
C ALA A 226 -3.16 -14.71 25.23
N SER A 227 -1.82 -14.70 25.22
CA SER A 227 -1.00 -15.91 25.08
C SER A 227 -0.92 -16.78 26.35
N SER A 228 -1.22 -16.21 27.53
CA SER A 228 -1.00 -16.84 28.83
C SER A 228 -2.25 -16.87 29.73
N GLU A 229 -3.45 -16.75 29.16
CA GLU A 229 -4.73 -16.73 29.89
C GLU A 229 -4.81 -15.64 30.98
N GLY A 230 -4.32 -14.43 30.64
CA GLY A 230 -4.26 -13.27 31.53
C GLY A 230 -5.47 -12.34 31.43
N LYS A 231 -5.70 -11.56 32.50
CA LYS A 231 -6.61 -10.41 32.48
C LYS A 231 -5.94 -9.20 31.83
N TYR A 232 -6.75 -8.36 31.18
CA TYR A 232 -6.31 -7.10 30.58
C TYR A 232 -7.27 -5.97 30.97
N VAL A 233 -6.73 -4.77 31.22
CA VAL A 233 -7.52 -3.63 31.70
C VAL A 233 -7.63 -2.57 30.60
N GLN A 234 -8.82 -2.48 30.02
CA GLN A 234 -9.20 -1.42 29.12
C GLN A 234 -9.49 -0.13 29.89
N LYS A 235 -9.09 1.01 29.32
CA LYS A 235 -9.14 2.33 29.94
C LYS A 235 -9.62 3.38 28.94
N PHE A 236 -10.37 4.38 29.44
CA PHE A 236 -10.64 5.60 28.68
C PHE A 236 -10.41 6.86 29.54
N PRO A 237 -9.71 7.91 29.06
CA PRO A 237 -8.91 7.93 27.83
C PRO A 237 -7.85 6.82 27.80
N ILE A 238 -7.56 6.30 26.61
CA ILE A 238 -6.63 5.19 26.42
C ILE A 238 -5.25 5.53 27.02
N TYR A 239 -4.61 4.54 27.63
CA TYR A 239 -3.29 4.68 28.27
C TYR A 239 -3.19 5.75 29.38
N SER A 240 -4.32 6.26 29.90
CA SER A 240 -4.30 7.26 30.98
C SER A 240 -3.98 6.64 32.34
N ASP A 241 -3.13 7.30 33.12
CA ASP A 241 -2.89 6.97 34.54
C ASP A 241 -4.11 7.29 35.43
N LYS A 242 -4.98 8.19 34.99
CA LYS A 242 -6.21 8.61 35.70
C LYS A 242 -7.43 8.43 34.78
N PRO A 243 -7.76 7.20 34.39
CA PRO A 243 -8.80 6.98 33.41
C PRO A 243 -10.17 7.22 34.05
N LYS A 244 -11.08 7.78 33.25
CA LYS A 244 -12.49 8.01 33.61
C LYS A 244 -13.29 6.71 33.58
N PHE A 245 -12.90 5.76 32.73
CA PHE A 245 -13.50 4.44 32.62
C PHE A 245 -12.42 3.36 32.71
N LYS A 246 -12.75 2.26 33.38
CA LYS A 246 -11.95 1.03 33.41
C LYS A 246 -12.86 -0.17 33.22
N LYS A 247 -12.42 -1.13 32.42
CA LYS A 247 -13.08 -2.44 32.24
C LYS A 247 -11.98 -3.50 32.26
N GLU A 248 -12.09 -4.44 33.19
CA GLU A 248 -11.24 -5.64 33.18
C GLU A 248 -11.90 -6.68 32.29
N ILE A 249 -11.11 -7.30 31.41
CA ILE A 249 -11.56 -8.32 30.47
C ILE A 249 -10.66 -9.55 30.55
N ASP A 250 -11.14 -10.66 30.03
CA ASP A 250 -10.30 -11.80 29.70
C ASP A 250 -9.65 -11.57 28.33
N ALA A 251 -8.31 -11.53 28.28
CA ALA A 251 -7.60 -11.25 27.03
C ALA A 251 -7.75 -12.39 26.02
N GLN A 252 -7.86 -13.64 26.48
CA GLN A 252 -8.00 -14.80 25.61
C GLN A 252 -9.38 -14.82 24.95
N ASP A 253 -10.43 -14.42 25.67
CA ASP A 253 -11.78 -14.32 25.10
C ASP A 253 -11.85 -13.24 24.02
N LEU A 254 -11.26 -12.06 24.26
CA LEU A 254 -11.19 -11.00 23.24
C LEU A 254 -10.33 -11.43 22.05
N TRP A 255 -9.22 -12.14 22.28
CA TRP A 255 -8.39 -12.69 21.22
C TRP A 255 -9.14 -13.68 20.33
N LYS A 256 -9.83 -14.65 20.94
CA LYS A 256 -10.68 -15.62 20.21
C LYS A 256 -11.74 -14.90 19.37
N LYS A 257 -12.32 -13.83 19.89
CA LYS A 257 -13.28 -12.99 19.15
C LYS A 257 -12.65 -12.30 17.93
N ILE A 258 -11.45 -11.73 18.07
CA ILE A 258 -10.70 -11.14 16.94
C ILE A 258 -10.45 -12.20 15.86
N VAL A 259 -9.96 -13.37 16.26
CA VAL A 259 -9.65 -14.49 15.35
C VAL A 259 -10.92 -14.99 14.65
N HIS A 260 -11.99 -15.22 15.39
CA HIS A 260 -13.27 -15.68 14.85
C HIS A 260 -13.82 -14.72 13.80
N ASN A 261 -13.87 -13.41 14.10
CA ASN A 261 -14.41 -12.43 13.17
C ASN A 261 -13.52 -12.30 11.92
N ALA A 262 -12.19 -12.35 12.08
CA ALA A 262 -11.26 -12.34 10.96
C ALA A 262 -11.42 -13.58 10.07
N TRP A 263 -11.53 -14.78 10.65
CA TRP A 263 -11.82 -16.01 9.91
C TRP A 263 -13.17 -15.93 9.18
N LYS A 264 -14.19 -15.34 9.81
CA LYS A 264 -15.55 -15.29 9.27
C LYS A 264 -15.76 -14.22 8.20
N SER A 265 -15.00 -13.12 8.27
CA SER A 265 -15.29 -11.89 7.50
C SER A 265 -14.05 -11.17 6.91
N ALA A 266 -12.86 -11.75 7.05
CA ALA A 266 -11.55 -11.15 6.73
C ALA A 266 -11.19 -9.91 7.56
N GLU A 267 -11.97 -9.59 8.60
CA GLU A 267 -11.86 -8.37 9.40
C GLU A 267 -12.19 -8.66 10.87
N PRO A 268 -11.57 -7.96 11.84
CA PRO A 268 -10.58 -6.91 11.64
C PRO A 268 -9.19 -7.45 11.31
N GLY A 269 -8.40 -6.64 10.61
CA GLY A 269 -6.94 -6.78 10.61
C GLY A 269 -6.35 -6.45 11.98
N VAL A 270 -5.08 -6.83 12.19
CA VAL A 270 -4.34 -6.52 13.42
C VAL A 270 -3.14 -5.63 13.14
N LEU A 271 -2.90 -4.67 14.03
CA LEU A 271 -1.75 -3.76 14.00
C LEU A 271 -0.98 -3.91 15.31
N PHE A 272 0.26 -4.39 15.26
CA PHE A 272 1.11 -4.57 16.44
C PHE A 272 1.73 -3.22 16.80
N TRP A 273 1.03 -2.47 17.65
CA TRP A 273 1.23 -1.04 17.82
C TRP A 273 2.56 -0.72 18.49
N ASP A 274 2.97 -1.50 19.47
CA ASP A 274 4.27 -1.31 20.12
C ASP A 274 5.42 -1.56 19.13
N THR A 275 5.32 -2.59 18.29
CA THR A 275 6.29 -2.82 17.19
C THR A 275 6.31 -1.65 16.20
N ILE A 276 5.13 -1.14 15.79
CA ILE A 276 5.03 0.02 14.90
C ILE A 276 5.76 1.22 15.50
N ILE A 277 5.46 1.58 16.75
CA ILE A 277 6.02 2.77 17.40
C ILE A 277 7.52 2.60 17.67
N ASN A 278 7.94 1.45 18.19
CA ASN A 278 9.35 1.20 18.53
C ASN A 278 10.26 1.23 17.30
N GLU A 279 9.79 0.73 16.16
CA GLU A 279 10.55 0.68 14.91
C GLU A 279 10.39 1.94 14.04
N SER A 280 9.48 2.85 14.40
CA SER A 280 9.18 4.05 13.62
C SER A 280 10.24 5.13 13.82
N VAL A 281 10.96 5.47 12.75
CA VAL A 281 11.88 6.60 12.76
C VAL A 281 11.17 7.96 12.93
N PRO A 282 10.02 8.21 12.30
CA PRO A 282 9.25 9.45 12.53
C PRO A 282 8.83 9.68 13.99
N ASP A 283 8.56 8.62 14.76
CA ASP A 283 8.15 8.77 16.17
C ASP A 283 9.27 9.29 17.09
N CYS A 284 10.53 9.29 16.63
CA CYS A 284 11.62 10.05 17.27
C CYS A 284 11.37 11.57 17.31
N TYR A 285 10.43 12.05 16.49
CA TYR A 285 10.01 13.44 16.36
C TYR A 285 8.54 13.64 16.79
N ALA A 286 8.01 12.75 17.65
CA ALA A 286 6.64 12.80 18.12
C ALA A 286 6.27 14.14 18.80
N ASP A 287 7.19 14.72 19.57
CA ASP A 287 7.06 16.05 20.20
C ASP A 287 7.00 17.20 19.19
N LEU A 288 7.49 16.98 17.96
CA LEU A 288 7.41 17.91 16.84
C LEU A 288 6.22 17.63 15.91
N GLY A 289 5.27 16.81 16.38
CA GLY A 289 4.02 16.48 15.70
C GLY A 289 4.14 15.38 14.66
N PHE A 290 5.15 14.50 14.75
CA PHE A 290 5.26 13.31 13.88
C PHE A 290 4.82 12.01 14.58
N LYS A 291 4.07 12.14 15.67
CA LYS A 291 3.51 11.00 16.39
C LYS A 291 2.56 10.21 15.49
N THR A 292 2.84 8.92 15.31
CA THR A 292 1.97 8.02 14.57
C THR A 292 0.65 7.84 15.31
N ILE A 293 -0.47 8.01 14.60
CA ILE A 293 -1.82 7.85 15.19
C ILE A 293 -2.63 6.74 14.54
N SER A 294 -2.42 6.45 13.26
CA SER A 294 -3.14 5.40 12.53
C SER A 294 -2.27 4.95 11.34
N THR A 295 -2.83 4.09 10.50
CA THR A 295 -2.27 3.68 9.22
C THR A 295 -3.18 4.15 8.08
N ASN A 296 -2.65 4.18 6.87
CA ASN A 296 -3.45 4.38 5.67
C ASN A 296 -4.31 3.12 5.34
N PRO A 297 -5.24 3.19 4.36
CA PRO A 297 -6.18 2.10 4.02
C PRO A 297 -5.63 0.68 3.89
N CYS A 298 -4.38 0.50 3.44
CA CYS A 298 -3.79 -0.83 3.23
C CYS A 298 -2.77 -1.24 4.32
N GLY A 299 -2.61 -0.44 5.38
CA GLY A 299 -1.78 -0.75 6.55
C GLY A 299 -0.26 -0.61 6.38
N GLU A 300 0.22 -0.28 5.18
CA GLU A 300 1.64 -0.25 4.82
C GLU A 300 2.38 1.00 5.28
N ILE A 301 1.68 2.08 5.61
CA ILE A 301 2.28 3.30 6.13
C ILE A 301 1.54 3.76 7.39
N PRO A 302 2.16 3.56 8.57
CA PRO A 302 1.81 4.28 9.78
C PRO A 302 2.14 5.77 9.61
N LEU A 303 1.17 6.63 9.90
CA LEU A 303 1.27 8.07 9.65
C LEU A 303 0.83 8.88 10.89
N CYS A 304 1.43 10.07 11.00
CA CYS A 304 0.93 11.13 11.88
C CYS A 304 -0.17 11.95 11.20
N THR A 305 -0.78 12.87 11.95
CA THR A 305 -1.84 13.75 11.45
C THR A 305 -1.37 14.61 10.28
N TYR A 306 -2.16 14.60 9.20
CA TYR A 306 -1.97 15.36 7.96
C TYR A 306 -0.71 14.98 7.15
N ASP A 307 -0.06 13.89 7.48
CA ASP A 307 1.01 13.33 6.66
C ASP A 307 0.42 12.43 5.56
N SER A 308 1.22 12.17 4.52
CA SER A 308 0.75 11.57 3.29
C SER A 308 1.70 10.53 2.70
N CYS A 309 1.10 9.58 2.02
CA CYS A 309 1.73 8.42 1.42
C CYS A 309 1.93 8.66 -0.09
N ARG A 310 3.19 8.70 -0.53
CA ARG A 310 3.61 8.75 -1.94
C ARG A 310 4.46 7.53 -2.21
N LEU A 311 4.12 6.81 -3.28
CA LEU A 311 4.63 5.45 -3.49
C LEU A 311 5.17 5.22 -4.88
N LEU A 312 6.19 4.35 -4.92
CA LEU A 312 6.81 3.80 -6.13
C LEU A 312 7.25 2.38 -5.81
N ALA A 313 7.22 1.50 -6.80
CA ALA A 313 7.68 0.12 -6.67
C ALA A 313 8.87 -0.14 -7.59
N ILE A 314 9.83 -0.92 -7.10
CA ILE A 314 10.92 -1.50 -7.89
C ILE A 314 10.50 -2.92 -8.30
N ASN A 315 10.59 -3.22 -9.59
CA ASN A 315 10.24 -4.53 -10.12
C ASN A 315 11.40 -5.51 -9.95
N LEU A 316 11.32 -6.39 -8.95
CA LEU A 316 12.42 -7.28 -8.57
C LEU A 316 12.77 -8.32 -9.64
N TYR A 317 11.78 -8.79 -10.42
CA TYR A 317 12.00 -9.76 -11.49
C TYR A 317 13.00 -9.25 -12.54
N SER A 318 13.04 -7.93 -12.79
CA SER A 318 13.88 -7.33 -13.83
C SER A 318 15.37 -7.34 -13.52
N TYR A 319 15.75 -7.68 -12.29
CA TYR A 319 17.15 -7.84 -11.89
C TYR A 319 17.60 -9.30 -11.91
N VAL A 320 16.72 -10.23 -12.29
CA VAL A 320 17.10 -11.64 -12.49
C VAL A 320 17.68 -11.81 -13.90
N VAL A 321 18.97 -12.14 -13.96
CA VAL A 321 19.67 -12.47 -15.19
C VAL A 321 19.52 -13.97 -15.45
N ASN A 322 19.25 -14.35 -16.70
CA ASN A 322 18.96 -15.73 -17.14
C ASN A 322 17.80 -16.39 -16.36
N PRO A 323 16.60 -15.76 -16.28
CA PRO A 323 15.50 -16.27 -15.47
C PRO A 323 15.11 -17.70 -15.88
N PHE A 324 14.84 -18.54 -14.88
CA PHE A 324 14.45 -19.96 -14.98
C PHE A 324 15.52 -20.90 -15.56
N GLN A 325 16.76 -20.42 -15.74
CA GLN A 325 17.91 -21.24 -16.13
C GLN A 325 18.76 -21.61 -14.90
N ASP A 326 19.59 -22.65 -15.03
CA ASP A 326 20.42 -23.14 -13.92
C ASP A 326 21.52 -22.15 -13.50
N ASN A 327 21.84 -21.19 -14.35
CA ASN A 327 22.78 -20.09 -14.10
C ASN A 327 22.06 -18.75 -13.80
N ALA A 328 20.79 -18.80 -13.38
CA ALA A 328 20.05 -17.61 -12.98
C ALA A 328 20.71 -16.93 -11.76
N TYR A 329 20.82 -15.61 -11.78
CA TYR A 329 21.31 -14.85 -10.63
C TYR A 329 20.67 -13.47 -10.56
N PHE A 330 20.69 -12.86 -9.37
CA PHE A 330 20.18 -11.51 -9.15
C PHE A 330 21.31 -10.47 -9.24
N ASP A 331 21.15 -9.48 -10.10
CA ASP A 331 22.11 -8.39 -10.32
C ASP A 331 21.98 -7.31 -9.23
N PHE A 332 22.69 -7.54 -8.12
CA PHE A 332 22.72 -6.62 -6.98
C PHE A 332 23.39 -5.27 -7.31
N GLU A 333 24.27 -5.19 -8.30
CA GLU A 333 24.96 -3.95 -8.67
C GLU A 333 23.98 -3.00 -9.36
N LEU A 334 23.31 -3.49 -10.41
CA LEU A 334 22.28 -2.73 -11.12
C LEU A 334 21.11 -2.38 -10.19
N PHE A 335 20.68 -3.34 -9.37
CA PHE A 335 19.64 -3.14 -8.36
C PHE A 335 19.97 -2.00 -7.39
N SER A 336 21.17 -2.03 -6.78
CA SER A 336 21.61 -1.01 -5.82
C SER A 336 21.63 0.39 -6.45
N LYS A 337 22.05 0.50 -7.71
CA LYS A 337 22.02 1.76 -8.47
C LYS A 337 20.59 2.25 -8.66
N HIS A 338 19.69 1.38 -9.10
CA HIS A 338 18.29 1.76 -9.36
C HIS A 338 17.51 2.06 -8.08
N VAL A 339 17.80 1.41 -6.94
CA VAL A 339 17.21 1.79 -5.65
C VAL A 339 17.58 3.23 -5.28
N GLN A 340 18.85 3.62 -5.46
CA GLN A 340 19.28 4.99 -5.19
C GLN A 340 18.57 6.01 -6.09
N LEU A 341 18.40 5.69 -7.37
CA LEU A 341 17.65 6.52 -8.33
C LEU A 341 16.16 6.57 -8.00
N ALA A 342 15.56 5.46 -7.55
CA ALA A 342 14.18 5.41 -7.11
C ALA A 342 13.93 6.35 -5.93
N GLN A 343 14.83 6.37 -4.94
CA GLN A 343 14.72 7.30 -3.81
C GLN A 343 14.88 8.75 -4.24
N ARG A 344 15.77 9.05 -5.19
CA ARG A 344 15.92 10.40 -5.77
C ARG A 344 14.64 10.87 -6.47
N ILE A 345 14.08 10.04 -7.34
CA ILE A 345 12.80 10.30 -8.02
C ILE A 345 11.69 10.53 -6.98
N MET A 346 11.68 9.76 -5.89
CA MET A 346 10.70 9.92 -4.82
C MET A 346 10.82 11.26 -4.08
N ASP A 347 12.05 11.77 -3.88
CA ASP A 347 12.25 13.14 -3.35
C ASP A 347 11.76 14.21 -4.34
N ASP A 348 11.95 14.02 -5.65
CA ASP A 348 11.41 14.95 -6.66
C ASP A 348 9.88 14.95 -6.69
N ILE A 349 9.25 13.79 -6.46
CA ILE A 349 7.79 13.66 -6.34
C ILE A 349 7.26 14.44 -5.13
N VAL A 350 8.05 14.65 -4.06
CA VAL A 350 7.65 15.54 -2.95
C VAL A 350 7.49 16.98 -3.43
N ASP A 351 8.41 17.46 -4.28
CA ASP A 351 8.32 18.82 -4.83
C ASP A 351 7.16 18.94 -5.83
N LEU A 352 6.95 17.91 -6.68
CA LEU A 352 5.78 17.85 -7.57
C LEU A 352 4.46 17.85 -6.77
N GLU A 353 4.42 17.16 -5.63
CA GLU A 353 3.25 17.15 -4.76
C GLU A 353 3.00 18.54 -4.18
N SER A 354 4.04 19.26 -3.76
CA SER A 354 3.88 20.65 -3.30
C SER A 354 3.27 21.54 -4.38
N GLU A 355 3.74 21.44 -5.63
CA GLU A 355 3.17 22.18 -6.76
C GLU A 355 1.71 21.78 -7.06
N LYS A 356 1.33 20.52 -6.77
CA LYS A 356 -0.05 20.04 -6.91
C LYS A 356 -0.94 20.56 -5.80
N ILE A 357 -0.43 20.66 -4.58
CA ILE A 357 -1.14 21.28 -3.46
C ILE A 357 -1.37 22.78 -3.74
N ASP A 358 -0.39 23.48 -4.31
CA ASP A 358 -0.57 24.88 -4.74
C ASP A 358 -1.73 25.01 -5.73
N LYS A 359 -1.79 24.15 -6.76
CA LYS A 359 -2.93 24.11 -7.71
C LYS A 359 -4.27 23.79 -7.03
N ILE A 360 -4.27 22.95 -5.99
CA ILE A 360 -5.48 22.67 -5.21
C ILE A 360 -5.92 23.93 -4.45
N LEU A 361 -5.00 24.63 -3.81
CA LEU A 361 -5.27 25.88 -3.10
C LEU A 361 -5.79 26.98 -4.06
N GLU A 362 -5.15 27.15 -5.22
CA GLU A 362 -5.61 28.07 -6.27
C GLU A 362 -7.04 27.71 -6.75
N LYS A 363 -7.32 26.41 -6.91
CA LYS A 363 -8.65 25.94 -7.32
C LYS A 363 -9.71 26.26 -6.27
N ILE A 364 -9.38 26.12 -4.98
CA ILE A 364 -10.26 26.49 -3.86
C ILE A 364 -10.44 28.02 -3.84
N ASP A 365 -9.38 28.80 -4.05
CA ASP A 365 -9.49 30.26 -4.09
C ASP A 365 -10.44 30.75 -5.18
N ALA A 366 -10.43 30.09 -6.34
CA ALA A 366 -11.30 30.37 -7.48
C ALA A 366 -12.74 29.84 -7.32
N ASP A 367 -13.03 29.01 -6.31
CA ASP A 367 -14.38 28.48 -6.08
C ASP A 367 -15.36 29.58 -5.64
N PRO A 368 -16.61 29.58 -6.15
CA PRO A 368 -17.58 30.66 -5.95
C PRO A 368 -18.17 30.72 -4.54
N GLU A 369 -17.98 29.68 -3.72
CA GLU A 369 -18.47 29.59 -2.35
C GLU A 369 -17.81 30.64 -1.43
N SER A 370 -18.47 30.94 -0.30
CA SER A 370 -17.95 31.88 0.70
C SER A 370 -16.69 31.35 1.39
N GLU A 371 -15.92 32.24 2.01
CA GLU A 371 -14.72 31.84 2.78
C GLU A 371 -15.05 30.88 3.93
N GLU A 372 -16.25 30.98 4.52
CA GLU A 372 -16.70 30.07 5.57
C GLU A 372 -16.76 28.61 5.09
N VAL A 373 -17.28 28.39 3.88
CA VAL A 373 -17.36 27.04 3.27
C VAL A 373 -15.98 26.56 2.85
N LYS A 374 -15.15 27.43 2.28
CA LYS A 374 -13.81 27.07 1.77
C LYS A 374 -12.77 26.88 2.87
N PHE A 375 -13.00 27.42 4.06
CA PHE A 375 -12.05 27.44 5.16
C PHE A 375 -11.54 26.05 5.52
N THR A 376 -12.40 25.03 5.46
CA THR A 376 -12.02 23.66 5.81
C THR A 376 -11.01 23.06 4.87
N GLU A 377 -11.37 22.96 3.59
CA GLU A 377 -10.51 22.37 2.57
C GLU A 377 -9.18 23.14 2.48
N ARG A 378 -9.22 24.48 2.53
CA ARG A 378 -8.03 25.33 2.49
C ARG A 378 -7.06 25.01 3.63
N ASN A 379 -7.55 24.93 4.87
CA ASN A 379 -6.68 24.68 6.02
C ASN A 379 -6.15 23.25 6.04
N LEU A 380 -6.96 22.28 5.63
CA LEU A 380 -6.54 20.89 5.44
C LEU A 380 -5.32 20.82 4.52
N TRP A 381 -5.39 21.40 3.32
CA TRP A 381 -4.28 21.35 2.36
C TRP A 381 -3.05 22.13 2.83
N LYS A 382 -3.20 23.24 3.56
CA LYS A 382 -2.07 23.94 4.19
C LYS A 382 -1.37 23.08 5.24
N LYS A 383 -2.11 22.36 6.08
CA LYS A 383 -1.54 21.43 7.07
C LYS A 383 -0.77 20.30 6.38
N ILE A 384 -1.35 19.73 5.33
CA ILE A 384 -0.73 18.67 4.52
C ILE A 384 0.54 19.15 3.85
N GLN A 385 0.53 20.35 3.25
CA GLN A 385 1.70 20.93 2.59
C GLN A 385 2.84 21.12 3.60
N ARG A 386 2.52 21.69 4.77
CA ARG A 386 3.50 21.86 5.85
C ARG A 386 4.12 20.54 6.26
N LYS A 387 3.31 19.51 6.53
CA LYS A 387 3.83 18.19 6.92
C LYS A 387 4.65 17.53 5.83
N THR A 388 4.21 17.64 4.58
CA THR A 388 4.90 17.13 3.39
C THR A 388 6.30 17.73 3.26
N LEU A 389 6.44 19.05 3.39
CA LEU A 389 7.73 19.73 3.25
C LEU A 389 8.63 19.56 4.47
N GLN A 390 8.07 19.51 5.68
CA GLN A 390 8.82 19.38 6.92
C GLN A 390 9.47 18.00 7.07
N GLY A 391 8.75 16.92 6.74
CA GLY A 391 9.26 15.54 6.86
C GLY A 391 9.78 14.94 5.57
N ARG A 392 9.29 15.39 4.41
CA ARG A 392 9.64 14.85 3.08
C ARG A 392 9.57 13.32 3.00
N ARG A 393 8.61 12.70 3.70
CA ARG A 393 8.42 11.23 3.73
C ARG A 393 8.34 10.66 2.32
N THR A 394 8.86 9.46 2.10
CA THR A 394 8.75 8.74 0.81
C THR A 394 8.43 7.28 1.05
N GLY A 395 7.98 6.56 0.02
CA GLY A 395 7.66 5.14 0.10
C GLY A 395 8.14 4.40 -1.15
N VAL A 396 9.44 4.09 -1.18
CA VAL A 396 10.03 3.14 -2.13
C VAL A 396 9.72 1.73 -1.63
N GLY A 397 9.07 0.96 -2.49
CA GLY A 397 8.73 -0.44 -2.26
C GLY A 397 9.12 -1.32 -3.42
N ILE A 398 8.54 -2.52 -3.43
CA ILE A 398 8.80 -3.52 -4.46
C ILE A 398 7.51 -4.07 -5.08
N THR A 399 7.68 -4.75 -6.19
CA THR A 399 6.73 -5.72 -6.75
C THR A 399 7.52 -6.92 -7.27
N ALA A 400 6.82 -7.99 -7.65
CA ALA A 400 7.40 -9.18 -8.27
C ALA A 400 8.27 -10.06 -7.36
N GLU A 401 8.06 -10.05 -6.04
CA GLU A 401 8.81 -10.91 -5.11
C GLU A 401 8.69 -12.40 -5.45
N GLY A 402 7.45 -12.90 -5.55
CA GLY A 402 7.19 -14.29 -5.92
C GLY A 402 7.80 -14.68 -7.27
N ASP A 403 7.69 -13.81 -8.27
CA ASP A 403 8.29 -14.06 -9.59
C ASP A 403 9.81 -13.99 -9.59
N MET A 404 10.42 -13.09 -8.79
CA MET A 404 11.87 -13.02 -8.63
C MET A 404 12.41 -14.33 -8.05
N LEU A 405 11.82 -14.82 -6.96
CA LEU A 405 12.24 -16.08 -6.34
C LEU A 405 12.07 -17.25 -7.32
N ALA A 406 10.89 -17.36 -7.96
CA ALA A 406 10.63 -18.41 -8.94
C ALA A 406 11.63 -18.38 -10.12
N ALA A 407 11.97 -17.18 -10.62
CA ALA A 407 12.94 -16.99 -11.69
C ALA A 407 14.36 -17.39 -11.30
N LEU A 408 14.70 -17.32 -10.01
CA LEU A 408 15.97 -17.81 -9.46
C LEU A 408 15.95 -19.32 -9.15
N GLY A 409 14.83 -20.00 -9.38
CA GLY A 409 14.64 -21.40 -8.98
C GLY A 409 14.42 -21.59 -7.48
N ILE A 410 14.21 -20.52 -6.74
CA ILE A 410 13.97 -20.54 -5.28
C ILE A 410 12.46 -20.59 -5.04
N ARG A 411 12.01 -21.53 -4.20
CA ARG A 411 10.59 -21.64 -3.87
C ARG A 411 10.20 -20.65 -2.76
N TYR A 412 9.14 -19.87 -3.00
CA TYR A 412 8.53 -18.99 -2.00
C TYR A 412 8.04 -19.80 -0.78
N GLY A 413 8.07 -19.22 0.42
CA GLY A 413 7.59 -19.88 1.64
C GLY A 413 8.53 -20.99 2.12
N THR A 414 9.82 -20.83 1.89
CA THR A 414 10.89 -21.71 2.38
C THR A 414 11.96 -20.88 3.09
N ASP A 415 12.76 -21.50 3.96
CA ASP A 415 13.85 -20.77 4.64
C ASP A 415 14.85 -20.16 3.65
N GLU A 416 15.15 -20.85 2.53
CA GLU A 416 15.99 -20.32 1.45
C GLU A 416 15.37 -19.08 0.79
N GLY A 417 14.07 -19.13 0.47
CA GLY A 417 13.35 -17.97 -0.06
C GLY A 417 13.34 -16.80 0.92
N ASN A 418 13.17 -17.10 2.21
CA ASN A 418 13.15 -16.10 3.27
C ASN A 418 14.52 -15.42 3.45
N ASP A 419 15.60 -16.21 3.45
CA ASP A 419 16.98 -15.70 3.55
C ASP A 419 17.33 -14.81 2.35
N PHE A 420 16.92 -15.22 1.14
CA PHE A 420 17.16 -14.45 -0.06
C PHE A 420 16.34 -13.14 -0.09
N SER A 421 15.06 -13.21 0.27
CA SER A 421 14.19 -12.03 0.37
C SER A 421 14.72 -11.02 1.40
N GLU A 422 15.15 -11.49 2.57
CA GLU A 422 15.77 -10.65 3.60
C GLU A 422 17.02 -9.93 3.08
N LYS A 423 17.87 -10.64 2.32
CA LYS A 423 19.05 -10.04 1.67
C LYS A 423 18.68 -8.93 0.68
N VAL A 424 17.70 -9.17 -0.19
CA VAL A 424 17.22 -8.15 -1.15
C VAL A 424 16.71 -6.91 -0.42
N HIS A 425 15.90 -7.09 0.63
CA HIS A 425 15.29 -5.98 1.35
C HIS A 425 16.28 -5.20 2.21
N ARG A 426 17.30 -5.87 2.75
CA ARG A 426 18.46 -5.20 3.37
C ARG A 426 19.16 -4.28 2.38
N GLU A 427 19.40 -4.72 1.15
CA GLU A 427 20.03 -3.90 0.11
C GLU A 427 19.16 -2.70 -0.30
N ILE A 428 17.82 -2.86 -0.36
CA ILE A 428 16.91 -1.73 -0.58
C ILE A 428 17.08 -0.70 0.52
N ALA A 429 17.05 -1.15 1.77
CA ALA A 429 17.05 -0.24 2.91
C ALA A 429 18.34 0.59 2.99
N ILE A 430 19.49 -0.08 2.84
CA ILE A 430 20.79 0.57 2.83
C ILE A 430 20.88 1.57 1.68
N ASN A 431 20.50 1.18 0.46
CA ASN A 431 20.65 2.04 -0.71
C ASN A 431 19.67 3.22 -0.72
N ALA A 432 18.44 3.05 -0.23
CA ALA A 432 17.49 4.15 -0.11
C ALA A 432 17.96 5.19 0.92
N TYR A 433 18.42 4.75 2.10
CA TYR A 433 18.97 5.67 3.10
C TYR A 433 20.25 6.33 2.63
N ARG A 434 21.15 5.59 1.97
CA ARG A 434 22.36 6.15 1.34
C ARG A 434 22.02 7.23 0.31
N ALA A 435 20.99 7.02 -0.51
CA ALA A 435 20.52 8.05 -1.43
C ALA A 435 19.95 9.27 -0.69
N SER A 436 19.16 9.07 0.36
CA SER A 436 18.62 10.18 1.16
C SER A 436 19.71 11.01 1.84
N VAL A 437 20.80 10.39 2.29
CA VAL A 437 21.99 11.09 2.84
C VAL A 437 22.73 11.87 1.75
N LYS A 438 22.97 11.27 0.59
CA LYS A 438 23.57 11.98 -0.56
C LYS A 438 22.72 13.18 -1.00
N LEU A 439 21.40 13.01 -1.05
CA LEU A 439 20.48 14.10 -1.36
C LEU A 439 20.50 15.19 -0.28
N ALA A 440 20.71 14.86 0.99
CA ALA A 440 20.88 15.88 2.03
C ALA A 440 22.15 16.70 1.83
N GLN A 441 23.25 16.07 1.40
CA GLN A 441 24.47 16.78 1.05
C GLN A 441 24.26 17.71 -0.16
N GLU A 442 23.48 17.30 -1.15
CA GLU A 442 23.23 18.08 -2.37
C GLU A 442 22.14 19.15 -2.23
N ARG A 443 21.08 18.88 -1.45
CA ARG A 443 19.82 19.65 -1.41
C ARG A 443 19.44 20.15 -0.01
N GLY A 444 20.18 19.74 1.02
CA GLY A 444 19.88 19.98 2.44
C GLY A 444 19.05 18.84 3.07
N ALA A 445 19.23 18.59 4.36
CA ALA A 445 18.41 17.65 5.13
C ALA A 445 16.94 18.10 5.22
N PHE A 446 16.03 17.19 5.64
CA PHE A 446 14.67 17.62 6.00
C PHE A 446 14.70 18.56 7.21
N GLU A 447 13.72 19.45 7.30
CA GLU A 447 13.76 20.67 8.14
C GLU A 447 14.09 20.41 9.61
N ILE A 448 13.58 19.32 10.16
CA ILE A 448 13.68 19.00 11.60
C ILE A 448 14.63 17.83 11.89
N PHE A 449 15.50 17.45 10.95
CA PHE A 449 16.43 16.34 11.15
C PHE A 449 17.35 16.59 12.36
N ASP A 450 17.53 15.55 13.16
CA ASP A 450 18.42 15.50 14.31
C ASP A 450 18.82 14.05 14.59
N ALA A 451 20.10 13.74 14.41
CA ALA A 451 20.64 12.39 14.59
C ALA A 451 20.59 11.92 16.06
N GLU A 452 20.66 12.84 17.03
CA GLU A 452 20.64 12.48 18.45
C GLU A 452 19.27 11.93 18.88
N ARG A 453 18.20 12.39 18.24
CA ARG A 453 16.84 11.86 18.45
C ARG A 453 16.70 10.42 17.98
N GLU A 454 17.45 10.04 16.94
CA GLU A 454 17.35 8.74 16.29
C GLU A 454 18.34 7.69 16.85
N LYS A 455 19.29 8.08 17.72
CA LYS A 455 20.38 7.19 18.19
C LYS A 455 19.93 5.89 18.88
N ASN A 456 18.72 5.90 19.46
CA ASN A 456 18.15 4.74 20.15
C ASN A 456 17.12 4.00 19.29
N ASN A 457 16.83 4.47 18.08
CA ASN A 457 15.87 3.82 17.21
C ASN A 457 16.45 2.49 16.68
N PRO A 458 15.75 1.35 16.88
CA PRO A 458 16.25 0.04 16.47
C PRO A 458 16.51 -0.09 14.97
N PHE A 459 15.63 0.48 14.13
CA PHE A 459 15.79 0.48 12.68
C PHE A 459 17.05 1.25 12.24
N VAL A 460 17.27 2.44 12.79
CA VAL A 460 18.46 3.25 12.50
C VAL A 460 19.73 2.55 12.97
N ASN A 461 19.70 1.90 14.13
CA ASN A 461 20.84 1.12 14.63
C ASN A 461 21.16 -0.09 13.74
N ARG A 462 20.15 -0.79 13.21
CA ARG A 462 20.39 -1.87 12.22
C ARG A 462 21.03 -1.34 10.93
N LEU A 463 20.64 -0.16 10.46
CA LEU A 463 21.27 0.46 9.30
C LEU A 463 22.73 0.86 9.59
N LYS A 464 22.99 1.42 10.78
CA LYS A 464 24.35 1.75 11.24
C LYS A 464 25.26 0.53 11.27
N ASP A 465 24.78 -0.59 11.80
CA ASP A 465 25.55 -1.82 11.85
C ASP A 465 25.80 -2.40 10.44
N ALA A 466 24.85 -2.21 9.53
CA ALA A 466 24.94 -2.70 8.16
C ALA A 466 25.82 -1.84 7.24
N ASP A 467 25.84 -0.52 7.44
CA ASP A 467 26.66 0.45 6.69
C ASP A 467 27.10 1.61 7.61
N PRO A 468 28.21 1.44 8.36
CA PRO A 468 28.71 2.45 9.28
C PRO A 468 29.08 3.77 8.59
N GLN A 469 29.59 3.72 7.36
CA GLN A 469 30.00 4.92 6.62
C GLN A 469 28.78 5.76 6.24
N MET A 470 27.69 5.12 5.78
CA MET A 470 26.44 5.83 5.51
C MET A 470 25.88 6.50 6.77
N TYR A 471 25.99 5.84 7.93
CA TYR A 471 25.56 6.44 9.19
C TYR A 471 26.44 7.63 9.62
N GLU A 472 27.77 7.54 9.47
CA GLU A 472 28.67 8.68 9.71
C GLU A 472 28.34 9.88 8.82
N ASP A 473 28.08 9.62 7.54
CA ASP A 473 27.66 10.65 6.60
C ASP A 473 26.28 11.22 6.95
N MET A 474 25.35 10.38 7.43
CA MET A 474 24.04 10.81 7.92
C MET A 474 24.17 11.73 9.14
N VAL A 475 25.06 11.45 10.08
CA VAL A 475 25.32 12.33 11.23
C VAL A 475 25.93 13.66 10.77
N LYS A 476 26.79 13.63 9.76
CA LYS A 476 27.51 14.80 9.26
C LYS A 476 26.67 15.73 8.39
N TYR A 477 25.88 15.16 7.47
CA TYR A 477 25.14 15.90 6.44
C TYR A 477 23.63 15.88 6.65
N GLY A 478 23.14 14.97 7.49
CA GLY A 478 21.72 14.65 7.62
C GLY A 478 21.20 13.71 6.55
N ARG A 479 19.88 13.52 6.54
CA ARG A 479 19.15 12.82 5.48
C ARG A 479 18.01 13.67 4.95
N ARG A 480 17.62 13.46 3.69
CA ARG A 480 16.63 14.29 2.98
C ARG A 480 15.20 13.95 3.33
N ASN A 481 14.93 12.72 3.81
CA ASN A 481 13.60 12.18 4.01
C ASN A 481 13.48 11.53 5.40
N ILE A 482 12.40 11.81 6.13
CA ILE A 482 12.18 11.28 7.50
C ILE A 482 11.97 9.76 7.54
N ALA A 483 11.46 9.18 6.45
CA ALA A 483 11.29 7.74 6.25
C ALA A 483 11.16 7.46 4.74
N CYS A 484 11.56 6.27 4.30
CA CYS A 484 11.78 5.98 2.89
C CYS A 484 11.05 4.74 2.35
N LEU A 485 10.70 3.75 3.17
CA LEU A 485 10.49 2.38 2.71
C LEU A 485 9.13 1.82 3.13
N THR A 486 8.42 1.22 2.19
CA THR A 486 7.16 0.51 2.46
C THR A 486 6.95 -0.54 1.38
N ILE A 487 6.17 -1.59 1.67
CA ILE A 487 5.72 -2.50 0.61
C ILE A 487 4.20 -2.38 0.53
N ALA A 488 3.74 -1.84 -0.59
CA ALA A 488 2.31 -1.66 -0.85
C ALA A 488 1.72 -2.89 -1.55
N PRO A 489 0.38 -2.99 -1.67
CA PRO A 489 -0.25 -4.09 -2.39
C PRO A 489 0.13 -4.17 -3.87
N THR A 490 0.44 -3.03 -4.51
CA THR A 490 0.78 -2.91 -5.95
C THR A 490 -0.26 -3.49 -6.94
N GLY A 491 -1.51 -3.71 -6.54
CA GLY A 491 -2.45 -4.52 -7.33
C GLY A 491 -2.75 -4.06 -8.76
N THR A 492 -2.64 -2.76 -9.08
CA THR A 492 -2.73 -2.30 -10.48
C THR A 492 -1.37 -2.16 -11.15
N THR A 493 -0.32 -1.82 -10.41
CA THR A 493 1.04 -1.70 -10.97
C THR A 493 1.62 -3.06 -11.36
N SER A 494 1.36 -4.12 -10.58
CA SER A 494 1.78 -5.49 -10.89
C SER A 494 1.10 -6.05 -12.14
N LEU A 495 -0.15 -5.66 -12.38
CA LEU A 495 -0.84 -5.95 -13.64
C LEU A 495 -0.15 -5.27 -14.83
N MET A 496 0.30 -4.02 -14.68
CA MET A 496 1.04 -3.31 -15.75
C MET A 496 2.43 -3.90 -15.97
N SER A 497 3.13 -4.33 -14.92
CA SER A 497 4.42 -5.03 -15.07
C SER A 497 4.29 -6.50 -15.44
N GLN A 498 3.07 -7.04 -15.44
CA GLN A 498 2.78 -8.46 -15.69
C GLN A 498 3.56 -9.39 -14.73
N THR A 499 3.56 -9.06 -13.44
CA THR A 499 4.27 -9.78 -12.37
C THR A 499 3.38 -10.04 -11.16
N THR A 500 3.88 -10.80 -10.17
CA THR A 500 3.27 -10.86 -8.84
C THR A 500 3.25 -9.49 -8.15
N SER A 501 2.31 -9.35 -7.21
CA SER A 501 1.97 -8.10 -6.53
C SER A 501 2.76 -7.94 -5.23
N GLY A 502 3.58 -6.90 -5.12
CA GLY A 502 4.26 -6.56 -3.88
C GLY A 502 5.16 -7.71 -3.43
N ILE A 503 5.05 -8.04 -2.15
CA ILE A 503 5.71 -9.18 -1.49
C ILE A 503 4.98 -10.51 -1.71
N GLU A 504 3.81 -10.50 -2.35
CA GLU A 504 2.96 -11.69 -2.45
C GLU A 504 3.54 -12.75 -3.40
N PRO A 505 3.25 -14.05 -3.12
CA PRO A 505 3.45 -15.10 -4.10
C PRO A 505 2.49 -14.92 -5.29
N VAL A 506 2.62 -15.77 -6.31
CA VAL A 506 1.62 -15.82 -7.37
C VAL A 506 0.28 -16.28 -6.79
N PHE A 507 -0.82 -15.63 -7.16
CA PHE A 507 -2.13 -16.06 -6.70
C PHE A 507 -2.47 -17.44 -7.29
N LEU A 508 -2.40 -17.54 -8.62
CA LEU A 508 -2.50 -18.78 -9.38
C LEU A 508 -1.56 -18.73 -10.59
N PRO A 509 -0.74 -19.77 -10.84
CA PRO A 509 0.11 -19.82 -12.02
C PRO A 509 -0.72 -20.06 -13.30
N VAL A 510 -1.88 -20.71 -13.16
CA VAL A 510 -2.80 -21.04 -14.25
C VAL A 510 -4.23 -20.89 -13.75
N TYR A 511 -5.10 -20.26 -14.54
CA TYR A 511 -6.52 -20.13 -14.20
C TYR A 511 -7.40 -20.08 -15.45
N THR A 512 -8.65 -20.51 -15.31
CA THR A 512 -9.62 -20.50 -16.42
C THR A 512 -10.38 -19.19 -16.46
N ARG A 513 -10.43 -18.56 -17.63
CA ARG A 513 -11.35 -17.45 -17.91
C ARG A 513 -12.51 -17.92 -18.76
N ARG A 514 -13.65 -17.27 -18.55
CA ARG A 514 -14.88 -17.48 -19.31
C ARG A 514 -15.18 -16.23 -20.11
N ARG A 515 -15.43 -16.38 -21.41
CA ARG A 515 -15.97 -15.32 -22.26
C ARG A 515 -17.35 -15.73 -22.73
N LYS A 516 -18.33 -14.83 -22.59
CA LYS A 516 -19.65 -15.03 -23.18
C LYS A 516 -19.51 -15.01 -24.70
N VAL A 517 -20.01 -16.05 -25.36
CA VAL A 517 -20.01 -16.18 -26.81
C VAL A 517 -21.23 -15.46 -27.36
N ASN A 518 -21.02 -14.45 -28.18
CA ASN A 518 -22.11 -13.78 -28.88
C ASN A 518 -22.37 -14.46 -30.23
N PRO A 519 -23.61 -14.40 -30.76
CA PRO A 519 -23.95 -15.02 -32.05
C PRO A 519 -23.11 -14.55 -33.25
N ASN A 520 -22.47 -13.38 -33.15
CA ASN A 520 -21.66 -12.78 -34.20
C ASN A 520 -20.15 -13.01 -34.02
N ASP A 521 -19.71 -13.65 -32.93
CA ASP A 521 -18.30 -13.92 -32.69
C ASP A 521 -17.80 -14.97 -33.70
N LYS A 522 -16.67 -14.67 -34.36
CA LYS A 522 -16.03 -15.59 -35.30
C LYS A 522 -14.94 -16.37 -34.56
N ASP A 523 -14.75 -17.63 -34.96
CA ASP A 523 -13.71 -18.53 -34.41
C ASP A 523 -13.86 -18.80 -32.90
N VAL A 524 -15.10 -18.98 -32.44
CA VAL A 524 -15.46 -19.29 -31.05
C VAL A 524 -15.78 -20.75 -30.83
N THR A 525 -15.36 -21.29 -29.68
CA THR A 525 -15.79 -22.59 -29.17
C THR A 525 -16.78 -22.37 -28.03
N VAL A 526 -17.95 -23.01 -28.06
CA VAL A 526 -18.88 -23.02 -26.92
C VAL A 526 -18.55 -24.23 -26.05
N ASP A 527 -18.00 -23.98 -24.87
CA ASP A 527 -17.62 -25.04 -23.91
C ASP A 527 -18.80 -25.44 -23.02
N PHE A 528 -19.64 -24.48 -22.61
CA PHE A 528 -20.89 -24.78 -21.89
C PHE A 528 -21.96 -23.70 -22.08
N ILE A 529 -23.20 -24.04 -21.72
CA ILE A 529 -24.35 -23.13 -21.67
C ILE A 529 -24.81 -23.04 -20.22
N ASP A 530 -24.98 -21.83 -19.69
CA ASP A 530 -25.43 -21.64 -18.30
C ASP A 530 -26.94 -21.80 -18.12
N GLU A 531 -27.41 -21.71 -16.87
CA GLU A 531 -28.83 -21.86 -16.51
C GLU A 531 -29.74 -20.78 -17.13
N ASN A 532 -29.16 -19.67 -17.59
CA ASN A 532 -29.88 -18.59 -18.27
C ASN A 532 -29.90 -18.76 -19.80
N GLY A 533 -29.28 -19.83 -20.32
CA GLY A 533 -29.18 -20.11 -21.75
C GLY A 533 -28.04 -19.36 -22.46
N ASP A 534 -27.14 -18.70 -21.71
CA ASP A 534 -26.00 -18.01 -22.29
C ASP A 534 -24.87 -19.00 -22.63
N SER A 535 -24.29 -18.86 -23.83
CA SER A 535 -23.16 -19.67 -24.27
C SER A 535 -21.83 -19.08 -23.81
N TRP A 536 -20.93 -19.93 -23.31
CA TRP A 536 -19.64 -19.53 -22.75
C TRP A 536 -18.49 -20.32 -23.38
N GLU A 537 -17.39 -19.63 -23.64
CA GLU A 537 -16.08 -20.17 -24.03
C GLU A 537 -15.15 -20.10 -22.81
N GLU A 538 -14.51 -21.21 -22.48
CA GLU A 538 -13.48 -21.31 -21.46
C GLU A 538 -12.09 -21.37 -22.11
N TYR A 539 -11.17 -20.54 -21.63
CA TYR A 539 -9.77 -20.61 -22.05
C TYR A 539 -8.83 -20.51 -20.85
N THR A 540 -7.75 -21.26 -20.95
CA THR A 540 -6.68 -21.29 -19.95
C THR A 540 -5.83 -20.05 -20.08
N VAL A 541 -5.61 -19.36 -18.96
CA VAL A 541 -4.70 -18.22 -18.86
C VAL A 541 -3.53 -18.62 -17.97
N PHE A 542 -2.34 -18.53 -18.52
CA PHE A 542 -1.10 -18.71 -17.78
C PHE A 542 -0.63 -17.36 -17.24
N HIS A 543 -0.12 -17.36 -16.01
CA HIS A 543 0.61 -16.22 -15.47
C HIS A 543 1.81 -15.90 -16.37
N HIS A 544 2.08 -14.62 -16.63
CA HIS A 544 3.07 -14.20 -17.63
C HIS A 544 4.47 -14.75 -17.36
N LYS A 545 4.89 -14.83 -16.10
CA LYS A 545 6.21 -15.39 -15.75
C LYS A 545 6.22 -16.92 -15.72
N PHE A 546 5.06 -17.55 -15.54
CA PHE A 546 4.91 -18.98 -15.78
C PHE A 546 5.08 -19.30 -17.27
N VAL A 547 4.56 -18.47 -18.18
CA VAL A 547 4.83 -18.59 -19.62
C VAL A 547 6.33 -18.48 -19.91
N THR A 548 7.04 -17.53 -19.30
CA THR A 548 8.51 -17.43 -19.44
C THR A 548 9.24 -18.67 -18.94
N TRP A 549 8.79 -19.27 -17.83
CA TRP A 549 9.32 -20.55 -17.35
C TRP A 549 9.05 -21.69 -18.35
N MET A 550 7.84 -21.76 -18.91
CA MET A 550 7.47 -22.77 -19.92
C MET A 550 8.40 -22.69 -21.14
N GLU A 551 8.61 -21.49 -21.68
CA GLU A 551 9.51 -21.24 -22.81
C GLU A 551 10.95 -21.64 -22.47
N ALA A 552 11.45 -21.25 -21.28
CA ALA A 552 12.79 -21.59 -20.83
C ALA A 552 13.02 -23.10 -20.68
N LYS A 553 11.98 -23.88 -20.37
CA LYS A 553 12.02 -25.34 -20.24
C LYS A 553 11.53 -26.08 -21.50
N GLY A 554 11.18 -25.36 -22.57
CA GLY A 554 10.79 -25.95 -23.86
C GLY A 554 9.37 -26.50 -23.93
N TYR A 555 8.47 -26.08 -23.03
CA TYR A 555 7.06 -26.43 -23.08
C TYR A 555 6.30 -25.51 -24.05
N SER A 556 5.29 -26.06 -24.74
CA SER A 556 4.46 -25.29 -25.67
C SER A 556 3.53 -24.33 -24.91
N THR A 557 3.51 -23.05 -25.28
CA THR A 557 2.63 -22.04 -24.65
C THR A 557 1.29 -21.88 -25.38
N SER A 558 1.12 -22.53 -26.53
CA SER A 558 -0.08 -22.47 -27.37
C SER A 558 -0.86 -23.80 -27.41
N GLN A 559 -0.32 -24.86 -26.82
CA GLN A 559 -1.00 -26.14 -26.69
C GLN A 559 -2.15 -26.04 -25.69
N LYS A 560 -3.29 -26.69 -26.00
CA LYS A 560 -4.35 -26.94 -25.03
C LYS A 560 -3.92 -28.11 -24.13
N TYR A 561 -3.70 -27.85 -22.85
CA TYR A 561 -3.41 -28.86 -21.84
C TYR A 561 -4.70 -29.28 -21.13
N SER A 562 -4.81 -30.56 -20.79
CA SER A 562 -5.80 -31.03 -19.82
C SER A 562 -5.44 -30.57 -18.40
N ASN A 563 -6.40 -30.59 -17.48
CA ASN A 563 -6.15 -30.21 -16.08
C ASN A 563 -5.04 -31.05 -15.44
N ALA A 564 -4.99 -32.36 -15.72
CA ALA A 564 -3.94 -33.23 -15.19
C ALA A 564 -2.54 -32.88 -15.72
N GLU A 565 -2.43 -32.49 -17.01
CA GLU A 565 -1.16 -32.01 -17.58
C GLU A 565 -0.76 -30.64 -17.01
N ILE A 566 -1.72 -29.75 -16.76
CA ILE A 566 -1.48 -28.47 -16.09
C ILE A 566 -0.94 -28.72 -14.67
N ASP A 567 -1.55 -29.62 -13.92
CA ASP A 567 -1.10 -29.96 -12.56
C ASP A 567 0.33 -30.52 -12.58
N GLU A 568 0.66 -31.39 -13.55
CA GLU A 568 2.02 -31.91 -13.73
C GLU A 568 3.03 -30.81 -14.10
N LEU A 569 2.64 -29.87 -14.98
CA LEU A 569 3.47 -28.72 -15.33
C LEU A 569 3.72 -27.82 -14.12
N VAL A 570 2.67 -27.46 -13.38
CA VAL A 570 2.79 -26.65 -12.17
C VAL A 570 3.70 -27.35 -11.16
N ALA A 571 3.53 -28.66 -10.93
CA ALA A 571 4.35 -29.45 -10.02
C ALA A 571 5.85 -29.47 -10.36
N LYS A 572 6.21 -29.33 -11.64
CA LYS A 572 7.60 -29.21 -12.11
C LYS A 572 8.16 -27.80 -12.02
N SER A 573 7.31 -26.80 -11.82
CA SER A 573 7.70 -25.40 -11.81
C SER A 573 8.10 -24.94 -10.40
N PRO A 574 8.89 -23.85 -10.27
CA PRO A 574 9.17 -23.21 -8.99
C PRO A 574 7.94 -22.65 -8.27
N TYR A 575 6.77 -22.61 -8.93
CA TYR A 575 5.51 -22.14 -8.36
C TYR A 575 4.73 -23.21 -7.59
N TYR A 576 5.16 -24.48 -7.64
CA TYR A 576 4.54 -25.56 -6.87
C TYR A 576 4.72 -25.35 -5.36
N LYS A 577 3.63 -25.36 -4.58
CA LYS A 577 3.66 -25.04 -3.13
C LYS A 577 4.19 -23.64 -2.83
N ALA A 578 3.98 -22.72 -3.77
CA ALA A 578 4.42 -21.33 -3.71
C ALA A 578 3.33 -20.39 -4.26
N THR A 579 2.06 -20.80 -4.17
CA THR A 579 0.90 -20.00 -4.53
C THR A 579 0.15 -19.55 -3.28
N SER A 580 -0.77 -18.59 -3.42
CA SER A 580 -1.66 -18.19 -2.32
C SER A 580 -2.43 -19.35 -1.67
N ASN A 581 -2.69 -20.45 -2.41
CA ASN A 581 -3.52 -21.56 -1.93
C ASN A 581 -2.73 -22.69 -1.25
N ASP A 582 -1.41 -22.78 -1.48
CA ASP A 582 -0.62 -23.96 -1.10
C ASP A 582 0.79 -23.64 -0.56
N VAL A 583 1.08 -22.36 -0.35
CA VAL A 583 2.29 -21.90 0.36
C VAL A 583 2.23 -22.33 1.83
N ASP A 584 3.40 -22.55 2.44
CA ASP A 584 3.50 -22.59 3.89
C ASP A 584 3.23 -21.19 4.47
N TRP A 585 2.01 -20.97 4.96
CA TRP A 585 1.56 -19.68 5.47
C TRP A 585 2.35 -19.19 6.69
N LEU A 586 2.85 -20.10 7.55
CA LEU A 586 3.71 -19.72 8.67
C LEU A 586 5.06 -19.23 8.15
N GLN A 587 5.63 -19.89 7.15
CA GLN A 587 6.86 -19.42 6.52
C GLN A 587 6.67 -18.09 5.78
N LYS A 588 5.50 -17.86 5.16
CA LYS A 588 5.13 -16.55 4.60
C LYS A 588 5.11 -15.45 5.66
N VAL A 589 4.52 -15.72 6.83
CA VAL A 589 4.51 -14.77 7.96
C VAL A 589 5.92 -14.50 8.48
N ARG A 590 6.75 -15.54 8.61
CA ARG A 590 8.17 -15.39 8.99
C ARG A 590 8.96 -14.57 7.99
N MET A 591 8.70 -14.75 6.70
CA MET A 591 9.28 -13.93 5.63
C MET A 591 8.92 -12.46 5.82
N GLN A 592 7.62 -12.17 6.04
CA GLN A 592 7.15 -10.82 6.33
C GLN A 592 7.91 -10.22 7.52
N GLY A 593 8.05 -10.94 8.63
CA GLY A 593 8.77 -10.46 9.81
C GLY A 593 10.26 -10.18 9.55
N ARG A 594 10.94 -11.05 8.80
CA ARG A 594 12.34 -10.83 8.39
C ARG A 594 12.49 -9.60 7.50
N VAL A 595 11.62 -9.44 6.51
CA VAL A 595 11.60 -8.28 5.62
C VAL A 595 11.24 -7.00 6.39
N GLN A 596 10.31 -7.07 7.34
CA GLN A 596 9.83 -5.93 8.12
C GLN A 596 10.95 -5.21 8.89
N LYS A 597 12.01 -5.93 9.30
CA LYS A 597 13.21 -5.36 9.95
C LYS A 597 13.89 -4.29 9.09
N TRP A 598 13.75 -4.38 7.77
CA TRP A 598 14.35 -3.52 6.76
C TRP A 598 13.35 -2.57 6.10
N VAL A 599 12.14 -2.44 6.68
CA VAL A 599 11.09 -1.52 6.21
C VAL A 599 10.69 -0.57 7.35
N ASP A 600 11.02 0.72 7.22
CA ASP A 600 10.79 1.73 8.25
C ASP A 600 9.32 2.10 8.45
N HIS A 601 8.48 2.00 7.40
CA HIS A 601 7.02 2.08 7.53
C HIS A 601 6.42 0.74 7.93
N SER A 602 5.69 0.06 7.05
CA SER A 602 5.05 -1.24 7.24
C SER A 602 4.90 -1.95 5.88
N ILE A 603 4.34 -3.14 5.90
CA ILE A 603 4.13 -4.00 4.73
C ILE A 603 2.62 -4.28 4.64
N SER A 604 2.03 -4.02 3.48
CA SER A 604 0.72 -4.56 3.15
C SER A 604 0.90 -5.98 2.64
N VAL A 605 0.35 -6.93 3.38
CA VAL A 605 0.33 -8.33 2.98
C VAL A 605 -0.99 -8.94 3.44
N THR A 606 -1.58 -9.73 2.56
CA THR A 606 -2.78 -10.51 2.81
C THR A 606 -2.40 -11.98 2.86
N ILE A 607 -2.66 -12.63 3.98
CA ILE A 607 -2.58 -14.08 4.06
C ILE A 607 -3.88 -14.64 3.48
N ASN A 608 -3.84 -14.94 2.18
CA ASN A 608 -4.94 -15.61 1.52
C ASN A 608 -5.01 -17.06 2.00
N LEU A 609 -6.17 -17.49 2.47
CA LEU A 609 -6.39 -18.83 3.00
C LEU A 609 -7.48 -19.56 2.20
N PRO A 610 -7.42 -20.90 2.09
CA PRO A 610 -8.51 -21.69 1.54
C PRO A 610 -9.82 -21.48 2.31
N ASN A 611 -10.96 -21.61 1.63
CA ASN A 611 -12.28 -21.40 2.24
C ASN A 611 -12.65 -22.44 3.31
N ASP A 612 -11.94 -23.55 3.38
CA ASP A 612 -12.07 -24.63 4.35
C ASP A 612 -11.01 -24.58 5.46
N VAL A 613 -10.26 -23.48 5.56
CA VAL A 613 -9.25 -23.28 6.60
C VAL A 613 -9.85 -23.32 8.00
N ALA A 614 -9.14 -23.96 8.93
CA ALA A 614 -9.51 -23.97 10.34
C ALA A 614 -9.32 -22.59 10.98
N GLU A 615 -10.25 -22.20 11.87
CA GLU A 615 -10.18 -20.96 12.64
C GLU A 615 -8.88 -20.85 13.46
N ASP A 616 -8.43 -21.97 14.03
CA ASP A 616 -7.20 -22.03 14.83
C ASP A 616 -5.96 -21.57 14.04
N LEU A 617 -5.89 -21.86 12.73
CA LEU A 617 -4.76 -21.45 11.90
C LEU A 617 -4.68 -19.92 11.79
N VAL A 618 -5.82 -19.22 11.73
CA VAL A 618 -5.84 -17.74 11.72
C VAL A 618 -5.22 -17.19 13.01
N GLY A 619 -5.57 -17.80 14.15
CA GLY A 619 -4.98 -17.45 15.44
C GLY A 619 -3.48 -17.72 15.52
N GLU A 620 -3.03 -18.87 15.00
CA GLU A 620 -1.61 -19.23 14.91
C GLU A 620 -0.82 -18.22 14.06
N LEU A 621 -1.36 -17.85 12.89
CA LEU A 621 -0.72 -16.91 11.96
C LEU A 621 -0.59 -15.51 12.56
N TYR A 622 -1.64 -14.99 13.21
CA TYR A 622 -1.56 -13.69 13.87
C TYR A 622 -0.58 -13.71 15.06
N MET A 623 -0.55 -14.79 15.83
CA MET A 623 0.40 -14.93 16.94
C MET A 623 1.85 -15.03 16.43
N GLU A 624 2.08 -15.77 15.34
CA GLU A 624 3.39 -15.85 14.70
C GLU A 624 3.82 -14.50 14.11
N ALA A 625 2.89 -13.72 13.55
CA ALA A 625 3.18 -12.39 13.02
C ALA A 625 3.68 -11.44 14.12
N TRP A 626 3.04 -11.45 15.29
CA TRP A 626 3.52 -10.70 16.46
C TRP A 626 4.92 -11.14 16.88
N LYS A 627 5.13 -12.46 17.06
CA LYS A 627 6.43 -13.03 17.47
C LYS A 627 7.55 -12.75 16.45
N SER A 628 7.20 -12.68 15.18
CA SER A 628 8.15 -12.44 14.09
C SER A 628 8.53 -10.96 13.93
N GLY A 629 7.89 -10.05 14.69
CA GLY A 629 8.14 -8.62 14.60
C GLY A 629 7.45 -7.95 13.40
N CYS A 630 6.38 -8.55 12.87
CA CYS A 630 5.52 -7.87 11.90
C CYS A 630 4.90 -6.62 12.55
N LYS A 631 4.59 -5.61 11.72
CA LYS A 631 3.90 -4.40 12.18
C LYS A 631 2.37 -4.52 12.07
N GLY A 632 1.87 -5.40 11.22
CA GLY A 632 0.46 -5.74 11.11
C GLY A 632 0.26 -7.01 10.31
N CYS A 633 -0.97 -7.52 10.32
CA CYS A 633 -1.33 -8.74 9.61
C CYS A 633 -2.83 -8.72 9.25
N THR A 634 -3.16 -9.26 8.07
CA THR A 634 -4.52 -9.39 7.57
C THR A 634 -4.68 -10.76 6.91
N VAL A 635 -5.80 -11.43 7.15
CA VAL A 635 -6.20 -12.66 6.43
C VAL A 635 -7.32 -12.37 5.43
N TYR A 636 -7.44 -13.20 4.40
CA TYR A 636 -8.56 -13.19 3.46
C TYR A 636 -8.99 -14.59 3.08
#